data_AF-A0A2N2E0C2-F1
#
_entry.id   AF-A0A2N2E0C2-F1
#
_cell.length_a   1.000
_cell.length_b   1.000
_cell.length_c   1.000
_cell.angle_alpha   90.00
_cell.angle_beta   90.00
_cell.angle_gamma   90.00
#
_symmetry.space_group_name_H-M   'P 1'
#
loop_
_entity.id
_entity.type
_entity.pdbx_description
1 polymer ?
#
loop_
_entity_poly.entity_id
_entity_poly.type
_entity_poly.pdbx_seq_one_letter_code
_entity_poly.pdbx_strand_id
1 'polypeptide(L)'
;MIYKFYDVAPDTTLKYVETILPLIGNITEFEVFRNKEDSPYVVREEEEIKSYTFILKDQKEDEFWFHTLCGYSGSGPNATLKILQLLGIKEDFHTCEEGNTHIKKRSLNPVHKLNLLVTQDKAKGYNDKDIDYNIVLSMDFKFAYQKHNVLKILKDLGYIQHIIPENKVLYKKSYLFDELDKPKYEYYYYTDNIFTLSPAFRDLSKAQVQTLVKKIITGNNGTINYEADID
;
A
#
# COMPACT_ATOMS: atom_id res chain seq x y z
N MET A 1 -18.25 13.57 8.64
CA MET A 1 -17.37 14.41 9.51
C MET A 1 -16.20 14.91 8.68
N ILE A 2 -15.53 15.99 9.06
CA ILE A 2 -14.37 16.52 8.32
C ILE A 2 -13.13 16.43 9.19
N TYR A 3 -12.14 15.67 8.74
CA TYR A 3 -10.82 15.56 9.34
C TYR A 3 -9.83 16.38 8.53
N LYS A 4 -9.05 17.23 9.19
CA LYS A 4 -8.12 18.14 8.52
C LYS A 4 -6.73 17.95 9.06
N PHE A 5 -5.75 17.83 8.17
CA PHE A 5 -4.35 17.81 8.53
C PHE A 5 -3.53 18.64 7.55
N TYR A 6 -2.79 19.60 8.09
CA TYR A 6 -1.99 20.53 7.30
C TYR A 6 -0.54 20.45 7.74
N ASP A 7 0.33 20.03 6.82
CA ASP A 7 1.77 20.09 6.96
C ASP A 7 2.38 20.30 5.56
N VAL A 8 3.43 21.11 5.48
CA VAL A 8 4.14 21.38 4.22
C VAL A 8 5.07 20.23 3.81
N ALA A 9 5.45 19.36 4.75
CA ALA A 9 6.28 18.19 4.53
C ALA A 9 5.42 16.99 4.07
N PRO A 10 5.56 16.51 2.81
CA PRO A 10 4.70 15.45 2.28
C PRO A 10 4.79 14.13 3.06
N ASP A 11 5.96 13.78 3.59
CA ASP A 11 6.16 12.55 4.36
C ASP A 11 5.43 12.59 5.71
N THR A 12 5.22 13.77 6.30
CA THR A 12 4.44 13.92 7.54
C THR A 12 2.97 13.63 7.27
N THR A 13 2.43 14.13 6.15
CA THR A 13 1.05 13.84 5.73
C THR A 13 0.83 12.33 5.52
N LEU A 14 1.76 11.64 4.87
CA LEU A 14 1.65 10.18 4.70
C LEU A 14 1.63 9.45 6.05
N LYS A 15 2.54 9.77 6.98
CA LYS A 15 2.58 9.17 8.33
C LYS A 15 1.31 9.44 9.13
N TYR A 16 0.76 10.65 8.99
CA TYR A 16 -0.52 10.98 9.61
C TYR A 16 -1.64 10.09 9.07
N VAL A 17 -1.73 9.93 7.74
CA VAL A 17 -2.71 9.04 7.10
C VAL A 17 -2.53 7.60 7.60
N GLU A 18 -1.31 7.07 7.64
CA GLU A 18 -1.02 5.73 8.19
C GLU A 18 -1.55 5.55 9.62
N THR A 19 -1.46 6.60 10.44
CA THR A 19 -1.93 6.60 11.83
C THR A 19 -3.46 6.59 11.94
N ILE A 20 -4.16 7.30 11.04
CA ILE A 20 -5.62 7.40 11.05
C ILE A 20 -6.32 6.39 10.13
N LEU A 21 -5.59 5.48 9.48
CA LEU A 21 -6.14 4.44 8.62
C LEU A 21 -7.36 3.69 9.22
N PRO A 22 -7.40 3.34 10.53
CA PRO A 22 -8.57 2.67 11.11
C PRO A 22 -9.86 3.51 11.09
N LEU A 23 -9.76 4.83 10.95
CA LEU A 23 -10.91 5.74 10.85
C LEU A 23 -11.44 5.81 9.40
N ILE A 24 -10.54 5.70 8.43
CA ILE A 24 -10.82 5.86 7.00
C ILE A 24 -11.54 4.61 6.46
N GLY A 25 -12.77 4.78 5.97
CA GLY A 25 -13.48 3.76 5.20
C GLY A 25 -12.92 3.59 3.78
N ASN A 26 -13.61 2.81 2.95
CA ASN A 26 -13.26 2.75 1.54
C ASN A 26 -13.55 4.09 0.86
N ILE A 27 -12.53 4.67 0.21
CA ILE A 27 -12.64 5.93 -0.51
C ILE A 27 -13.51 5.76 -1.75
N THR A 28 -14.50 6.63 -1.90
CA THR A 28 -15.44 6.64 -3.03
C THR A 28 -15.19 7.82 -3.97
N GLU A 29 -14.56 8.89 -3.47
CA GLU A 29 -14.22 10.09 -4.23
C GLU A 29 -12.91 10.71 -3.73
N PHE A 30 -12.15 11.32 -4.65
CA PHE A 30 -11.10 12.25 -4.27
C PHE A 30 -11.05 13.45 -5.21
N GLU A 31 -10.43 14.52 -4.71
CA GLU A 31 -10.15 15.73 -5.45
C GLU A 31 -8.72 16.19 -5.16
N VAL A 32 -7.94 16.52 -6.19
CA VAL A 32 -6.55 16.98 -6.07
C VAL A 32 -6.35 18.24 -6.89
N PHE A 33 -5.71 19.24 -6.28
CA PHE A 33 -5.32 20.51 -6.89
C PHE A 33 -3.81 20.60 -6.98
N ARG A 34 -3.30 21.08 -8.12
CA ARG A 34 -1.86 21.25 -8.34
C ARG A 34 -1.29 22.36 -7.47
N ASN A 35 -1.95 23.52 -7.50
CA ASN A 35 -1.52 24.69 -6.75
C ASN A 35 -2.50 24.98 -5.61
N LYS A 36 -1.99 25.57 -4.53
CA LYS A 36 -2.80 25.92 -3.35
C LYS A 36 -3.82 27.01 -3.67
N GLU A 37 -3.53 27.86 -4.65
CA GLU A 37 -4.37 28.95 -5.14
C GLU A 37 -5.59 28.43 -5.93
N ASP A 38 -5.46 27.23 -6.52
CA ASP A 38 -6.53 26.60 -7.29
C ASP A 38 -7.55 25.89 -6.39
N SER A 39 -7.20 25.62 -5.13
CA SER A 39 -8.05 24.89 -4.20
C SER A 39 -9.13 25.80 -3.59
N PRO A 40 -10.42 25.44 -3.69
CA PRO A 40 -11.50 26.11 -2.96
C PRO A 40 -11.54 25.74 -1.46
N TYR A 41 -10.75 24.75 -1.03
CA TYR A 41 -10.74 24.22 0.34
C TYR A 41 -9.79 25.03 1.22
N VAL A 42 -10.21 26.24 1.55
CA VAL A 42 -9.43 27.19 2.35
C VAL A 42 -10.07 27.37 3.72
N VAL A 43 -9.27 27.24 4.78
CA VAL A 43 -9.69 27.45 6.16
C VAL A 43 -8.80 28.50 6.79
N ARG A 44 -9.41 29.47 7.47
CA ARG A 44 -8.70 30.41 8.32
C ARG A 44 -8.62 29.82 9.73
N GLU A 45 -7.41 29.47 10.15
CA GLU A 45 -7.14 28.97 11.48
C GLU A 45 -6.23 29.98 12.16
N GLU A 46 -6.77 30.64 13.19
CA GLU A 46 -6.12 31.78 13.85
C GLU A 46 -5.80 32.91 12.85
N GLU A 47 -4.52 33.22 12.65
CA GLU A 47 -4.01 34.23 11.73
C GLU A 47 -3.50 33.64 10.40
N GLU A 48 -3.47 32.30 10.26
CA GLU A 48 -2.96 31.62 9.07
C GLU A 48 -4.09 31.16 8.13
N ILE A 49 -3.81 31.22 6.83
CA ILE A 49 -4.67 30.71 5.76
C ILE A 49 -4.13 29.36 5.32
N LYS A 50 -4.90 28.30 5.57
CA LYS A 50 -4.55 26.92 5.18
C LYS A 50 -5.37 26.50 3.98
N SER A 51 -4.68 26.19 2.88
CA SER A 51 -5.26 25.64 1.66
C SER A 51 -4.99 24.13 1.57
N TYR A 52 -6.06 23.35 1.53
CA TYR A 52 -5.99 21.89 1.41
C TYR A 52 -6.07 21.51 -0.07
N THR A 53 -5.07 20.79 -0.57
CA THR A 53 -4.94 20.47 -2.01
C THR A 53 -5.31 19.04 -2.34
N PHE A 54 -5.60 18.21 -1.34
CA PHE A 54 -6.01 16.82 -1.54
C PHE A 54 -7.13 16.44 -0.59
N ILE A 55 -8.28 16.14 -1.17
CA ILE A 55 -9.51 15.83 -0.45
C ILE A 55 -9.89 14.40 -0.77
N LEU A 56 -10.17 13.61 0.26
CA LEU A 56 -10.72 12.27 0.15
C LEU A 56 -12.11 12.24 0.75
N LYS A 57 -12.99 11.43 0.17
CA LYS A 57 -14.30 11.13 0.72
C LYS A 57 -14.50 9.62 0.78
N ASP A 58 -14.92 9.12 1.93
CA ASP A 58 -15.17 7.69 2.14
C ASP A 58 -16.65 7.31 2.01
N GLN A 59 -16.92 6.01 2.02
CA GLN A 59 -18.26 5.43 1.96
C GLN A 59 -19.18 5.80 3.15
N LYS A 60 -18.65 6.38 4.23
CA LYS A 60 -19.43 6.88 5.37
C LYS A 60 -19.77 8.37 5.20
N GLU A 61 -19.39 8.96 4.06
CA GLU A 61 -19.47 10.39 3.79
C GLU A 61 -18.56 11.22 4.72
N ASP A 62 -17.52 10.61 5.29
CA ASP A 62 -16.46 11.33 5.98
C ASP A 62 -15.47 11.91 4.97
N GLU A 63 -15.01 13.13 5.23
CA GLU A 63 -14.05 13.85 4.40
C GLU A 63 -12.71 13.98 5.12
N PHE A 64 -11.63 13.82 4.37
CA PHE A 64 -10.26 13.94 4.86
C PHE A 64 -9.51 14.93 3.99
N TRP A 65 -9.11 16.04 4.60
CA TRP A 65 -8.53 17.18 3.91
C TRP A 65 -7.04 17.26 4.25
N PHE A 66 -6.21 17.20 3.22
CA PHE A 66 -4.76 17.19 3.33
C PHE A 66 -4.13 18.30 2.51
N HIS A 67 -3.01 18.81 3.01
CA HIS A 67 -2.08 19.56 2.19
C HIS A 67 -1.02 18.61 1.60
N THR A 68 -0.98 18.53 0.28
CA THR A 68 0.06 17.81 -0.48
C THR A 68 0.51 18.70 -1.63
N LEU A 69 1.77 19.13 -1.65
CA LEU A 69 2.33 19.88 -2.78
C LEU A 69 2.53 18.90 -3.95
N CYS A 70 1.74 19.05 -5.01
CA CYS A 70 1.70 18.10 -6.12
C CYS A 70 2.68 18.50 -7.24
N GLY A 71 3.60 17.60 -7.57
CA GLY A 71 4.40 17.63 -8.79
C GLY A 71 4.98 16.25 -9.08
N TYR A 72 4.88 15.78 -10.33
CA TYR A 72 5.48 14.52 -10.81
C TYR A 72 6.89 14.73 -11.39
N SER A 73 7.45 15.95 -11.31
CA SER A 73 8.82 16.27 -11.73
C SER A 73 9.55 17.10 -10.65
N GLY A 74 10.67 16.57 -10.13
CA GLY A 74 11.40 17.07 -8.95
C GLY A 74 10.98 16.34 -7.67
N SER A 75 11.97 15.90 -6.87
CA SER A 75 11.96 15.09 -5.61
C SER A 75 10.79 14.13 -5.27
N GLY A 76 9.94 13.78 -6.22
CA GLY A 76 9.32 12.47 -6.32
C GLY A 76 7.85 12.48 -6.75
N PRO A 77 7.36 11.36 -7.33
CA PRO A 77 5.95 10.99 -7.26
C PRO A 77 5.51 11.01 -5.78
N ASN A 78 4.83 12.11 -5.44
CA ASN A 78 4.76 12.78 -4.14
C ASN A 78 3.59 12.24 -3.29
N ALA A 79 3.60 12.47 -1.96
CA ALA A 79 2.76 11.80 -0.95
C ALA A 79 1.31 11.43 -1.32
N THR A 80 0.61 12.23 -2.14
CA THR A 80 -0.71 11.92 -2.71
C THR A 80 -0.77 10.54 -3.34
N LEU A 81 0.16 10.18 -4.23
CA LEU A 81 0.16 8.86 -4.88
C LEU A 81 0.36 7.75 -3.84
N LYS A 82 1.28 7.93 -2.89
CA LYS A 82 1.50 6.96 -1.81
C LYS A 82 0.25 6.77 -0.95
N ILE A 83 -0.47 7.85 -0.66
CA ILE A 83 -1.74 7.80 0.07
C ILE A 83 -2.82 7.09 -0.75
N LEU A 84 -2.99 7.42 -2.03
CA LEU A 84 -3.95 6.75 -2.91
C LEU A 84 -3.66 5.24 -2.99
N GLN A 85 -2.39 4.85 -3.17
CA GLN A 85 -1.94 3.46 -3.18
C GLN A 85 -2.18 2.76 -1.84
N LEU A 86 -1.87 3.43 -0.72
CA LEU A 86 -2.12 2.94 0.63
C LEU A 86 -3.62 2.65 0.83
N LEU A 87 -4.48 3.50 0.26
CA LEU A 87 -5.93 3.40 0.31
C LEU A 87 -6.53 2.52 -0.79
N GLY A 88 -5.70 1.75 -1.52
CA GLY A 88 -6.18 0.77 -2.50
C GLY A 88 -6.68 1.37 -3.82
N ILE A 89 -6.40 2.64 -4.10
CA ILE A 89 -6.76 3.30 -5.35
C ILE A 89 -5.62 3.08 -6.36
N LYS A 90 -5.87 2.20 -7.33
CA LYS A 90 -4.84 1.61 -8.21
C LYS A 90 -4.79 2.20 -9.64
N GLU A 91 -5.11 3.47 -9.81
CA GLU A 91 -5.07 4.14 -11.12
C GLU A 91 -4.04 5.28 -11.08
N ASP A 92 -3.21 5.38 -12.13
CA ASP A 92 -2.37 6.56 -12.33
C ASP A 92 -3.25 7.63 -12.95
N PHE A 93 -3.59 8.63 -12.15
CA PHE A 93 -4.49 9.69 -12.58
C PHE A 93 -3.81 10.78 -13.39
N HIS A 94 -2.53 10.57 -13.75
CA HIS A 94 -1.76 11.54 -14.53
C HIS A 94 -1.82 12.94 -13.88
N THR A 95 -1.78 12.93 -12.54
CA THR A 95 -2.01 14.12 -11.74
C THR A 95 -0.96 15.15 -12.06
N CYS A 96 -1.36 16.34 -12.53
CA CYS A 96 -0.44 17.43 -12.81
C CYS A 96 0.56 17.19 -13.95
N GLU A 97 0.25 16.30 -14.90
CA GLU A 97 0.73 16.46 -16.28
C GLU A 97 0.40 17.88 -16.79
N GLU A 98 1.18 18.39 -17.73
CA GLU A 98 0.99 19.75 -18.26
C GLU A 98 -0.45 19.91 -18.79
N GLY A 99 -1.22 20.81 -18.17
CA GLY A 99 -2.66 20.99 -18.43
C GLY A 99 -3.62 20.42 -17.36
N ASN A 100 -3.19 19.51 -16.50
CA ASN A 100 -4.02 18.88 -15.46
C ASN A 100 -3.86 19.57 -14.09
N THR A 101 -4.41 20.77 -13.91
CA THR A 101 -4.30 21.54 -12.65
C THR A 101 -5.27 21.08 -11.55
N HIS A 102 -6.32 20.35 -11.92
CA HIS A 102 -7.34 19.85 -11.01
C HIS A 102 -7.88 18.51 -11.50
N ILE A 103 -7.95 17.52 -10.61
CA ILE A 103 -8.54 16.21 -10.87
C ILE A 103 -9.57 15.89 -9.81
N LYS A 104 -10.72 15.41 -10.26
CA LYS A 104 -11.79 14.89 -9.42
C LYS A 104 -12.21 13.52 -9.93
N LYS A 105 -12.27 12.54 -9.05
CA LYS A 105 -12.71 11.17 -9.37
C LYS A 105 -13.77 10.72 -8.40
N ARG A 106 -14.75 9.99 -8.92
CA ARG A 106 -15.94 9.51 -8.20
C ARG A 106 -16.17 8.05 -8.52
N SER A 107 -17.01 7.41 -7.71
CA SER A 107 -17.38 6.00 -7.86
C SER A 107 -16.14 5.09 -7.84
N LEU A 108 -15.16 5.45 -7.01
CA LEU A 108 -13.96 4.67 -6.82
C LEU A 108 -14.30 3.37 -6.10
N ASN A 109 -13.60 2.30 -6.47
CA ASN A 109 -13.71 1.00 -5.83
C ASN A 109 -12.33 0.54 -5.37
N PRO A 110 -11.90 0.92 -4.15
CA PRO A 110 -10.61 0.53 -3.62
C PRO A 110 -10.39 -0.98 -3.60
N VAL A 111 -9.18 -1.40 -3.98
CA VAL A 111 -8.77 -2.81 -3.99
C VAL A 111 -7.65 -3.04 -2.99
N HIS A 112 -7.98 -3.74 -1.90
CA HIS A 112 -7.01 -4.08 -0.84
C HIS A 112 -6.55 -5.52 -0.97
N LYS A 113 -5.95 -5.85 -2.11
CA LYS A 113 -5.35 -7.16 -2.38
C LYS A 113 -3.87 -7.18 -1.96
N LEU A 114 -3.42 -8.33 -1.49
CA LEU A 114 -2.01 -8.62 -1.21
C LEU A 114 -1.71 -10.05 -1.69
N ASN A 115 -0.63 -10.22 -2.44
CA ASN A 115 -0.09 -11.51 -2.82
C ASN A 115 1.29 -11.66 -2.16
N LEU A 116 1.53 -12.82 -1.55
CA LEU A 116 2.76 -13.13 -0.83
C LEU A 116 3.35 -14.44 -1.33
N LEU A 117 4.61 -14.40 -1.74
CA LEU A 117 5.48 -15.56 -1.71
C LEU A 117 6.21 -15.56 -0.37
N VAL A 118 5.91 -16.53 0.48
CA VAL A 118 6.54 -16.68 1.79
C VAL A 118 7.79 -17.53 1.64
N THR A 119 8.93 -17.01 2.08
CA THR A 119 10.22 -17.69 2.06
C THR A 119 10.90 -17.63 3.42
N GLN A 120 11.90 -18.48 3.60
CA GLN A 120 12.72 -18.52 4.80
C GLN A 120 14.16 -18.73 4.42
N ASP A 121 15.06 -17.91 4.99
CA ASP A 121 16.50 -18.12 4.86
C ASP A 121 16.94 -19.25 5.80
N LYS A 122 17.41 -20.34 5.21
CA LYS A 122 17.93 -21.52 5.89
C LYS A 122 19.46 -21.60 5.84
N ALA A 123 20.14 -20.62 5.24
CA ALA A 123 21.60 -20.61 5.10
C ALA A 123 22.29 -20.63 6.47
N LYS A 124 23.14 -21.62 6.75
CA LYS A 124 23.85 -21.74 8.05
C LYS A 124 25.12 -20.91 8.15
N GLY A 125 25.59 -20.38 7.03
CA GLY A 125 26.75 -19.50 6.95
C GLY A 125 26.67 -18.56 5.76
N TYR A 126 27.60 -17.60 5.70
CA TYR A 126 27.58 -16.51 4.71
C TYR A 126 27.69 -17.00 3.25
N ASN A 127 28.34 -18.13 3.01
CA ASN A 127 28.53 -18.71 1.67
C ASN A 127 27.44 -19.72 1.30
N ASP A 128 26.50 -19.97 2.19
CA ASP A 128 25.38 -20.90 1.99
C ASP A 128 24.21 -20.13 1.38
N LYS A 129 23.55 -20.72 0.39
CA LYS A 129 22.36 -20.15 -0.25
C LYS A 129 21.27 -21.20 -0.17
N ASP A 130 20.57 -21.19 0.94
CA ASP A 130 19.48 -22.10 1.21
C ASP A 130 18.23 -21.28 1.52
N ILE A 131 17.32 -21.22 0.55
CA ILE A 131 16.06 -20.49 0.67
C ILE A 131 14.94 -21.51 0.51
N ASP A 132 14.17 -21.68 1.57
CA ASP A 132 12.94 -22.48 1.53
C ASP A 132 11.79 -21.63 1.02
N TYR A 133 11.14 -22.11 -0.04
CA TYR A 133 9.90 -21.55 -0.55
C TYR A 133 8.73 -22.25 0.15
N ASN A 134 8.00 -21.50 0.96
CA ASN A 134 7.04 -22.09 1.88
C ASN A 134 5.63 -22.15 1.29
N ILE A 135 5.12 -21.03 0.76
CA ILE A 135 3.75 -20.96 0.25
C ILE A 135 3.56 -19.70 -0.60
N VAL A 136 2.70 -19.78 -1.61
CA VAL A 136 2.13 -18.63 -2.30
C VAL A 136 0.72 -18.41 -1.78
N LEU A 137 0.40 -17.17 -1.43
CA LEU A 137 -0.90 -16.77 -0.91
C LEU A 137 -1.43 -15.57 -1.71
N SER A 138 -2.72 -15.58 -2.03
CA SER A 138 -3.46 -14.38 -2.42
C SER A 138 -4.55 -14.10 -1.40
N MET A 139 -4.62 -12.86 -0.93
CA MET A 139 -5.56 -12.47 0.09
C MET A 139 -6.17 -11.10 -0.17
N ASP A 140 -7.44 -10.96 0.21
CA ASP A 140 -8.18 -9.71 0.16
C ASP A 140 -8.49 -9.20 1.55
N PHE A 141 -8.52 -7.87 1.67
CA PHE A 141 -8.95 -7.15 2.85
C PHE A 141 -10.15 -6.27 2.52
N LYS A 142 -11.02 -6.05 3.50
CA LYS A 142 -12.15 -5.14 3.34
C LYS A 142 -11.70 -3.68 3.35
N PHE A 143 -10.67 -3.37 4.14
CA PHE A 143 -10.20 -2.02 4.39
C PHE A 143 -8.67 -1.92 4.32
N ALA A 144 -8.18 -0.72 3.97
CA ALA A 144 -6.74 -0.40 3.87
C ALA A 144 -5.98 -0.69 5.17
N TYR A 145 -6.56 -0.34 6.32
CA TYR A 145 -5.90 -0.53 7.62
C TYR A 145 -5.61 -2.00 7.94
N GLN A 146 -6.47 -2.92 7.50
CA GLN A 146 -6.30 -4.36 7.72
C GLN A 146 -5.08 -4.88 6.95
N LYS A 147 -5.00 -4.52 5.65
CA LYS A 147 -3.83 -4.81 4.80
C LYS A 147 -2.56 -4.19 5.38
N HIS A 148 -2.62 -2.93 5.80
CA HIS A 148 -1.48 -2.22 6.37
C HIS A 148 -0.96 -2.88 7.65
N ASN A 149 -1.86 -3.30 8.56
CA ASN A 149 -1.49 -3.99 9.80
C ASN A 149 -0.79 -5.32 9.52
N VAL A 150 -1.29 -6.12 8.57
CA VAL A 150 -0.62 -7.36 8.15
C VAL A 150 0.79 -7.07 7.64
N LEU A 151 0.95 -6.10 6.72
CA LEU A 151 2.26 -5.71 6.21
C LEU A 151 3.21 -5.23 7.31
N LYS A 152 2.71 -4.50 8.31
CA LYS A 152 3.50 -4.04 9.45
C LYS A 152 4.01 -5.22 10.28
N ILE A 153 3.13 -6.12 10.69
CA ILE A 153 3.50 -7.32 11.47
C ILE A 153 4.51 -8.18 10.70
N LEU A 154 4.29 -8.38 9.41
CA LEU A 154 5.23 -9.16 8.57
C LEU A 154 6.60 -8.48 8.48
N LYS A 155 6.67 -7.14 8.36
CA LYS A 155 7.93 -6.37 8.39
C LYS A 155 8.64 -6.44 9.74
N ASP A 156 7.91 -6.62 10.84
CA ASP A 156 8.52 -6.82 12.16
C ASP A 156 9.12 -8.24 12.30
N LEU A 157 8.61 -9.22 11.54
CA LEU A 157 9.06 -10.62 11.55
C LEU A 157 10.12 -10.95 10.50
N GLY A 158 10.36 -10.06 9.55
CA GLY A 158 11.26 -10.31 8.42
C GLY A 158 11.30 -9.15 7.45
N TYR A 159 11.54 -9.44 6.18
CA TYR A 159 11.67 -8.42 5.15
C TYR A 159 10.69 -8.67 4.01
N ILE A 160 10.08 -7.58 3.52
CA ILE A 160 9.15 -7.61 2.39
C ILE A 160 9.80 -6.91 1.20
N GLN A 161 9.81 -7.60 0.07
CA GLN A 161 10.28 -7.07 -1.21
C GLN A 161 9.15 -7.10 -2.22
N HIS A 162 8.98 -5.98 -2.92
CA HIS A 162 8.05 -5.89 -4.05
C HIS A 162 8.64 -6.58 -5.27
N ILE A 163 7.82 -7.33 -6.01
CA ILE A 163 8.21 -7.91 -7.29
C ILE A 163 7.96 -6.85 -8.37
N ILE A 164 9.04 -6.24 -8.84
CA ILE A 164 9.05 -5.18 -9.88
C ILE A 164 10.04 -5.58 -11.01
N PRO A 165 9.81 -5.18 -12.28
CA PRO A 165 10.66 -5.62 -13.41
C PRO A 165 12.11 -5.21 -13.27
N GLU A 166 12.35 -4.05 -12.65
CA GLU A 166 13.68 -3.49 -12.52
C GLU A 166 14.57 -4.42 -11.67
N ASN A 167 13.98 -5.19 -10.75
CA ASN A 167 14.68 -6.22 -10.00
C ASN A 167 14.61 -7.56 -10.74
N LYS A 168 15.49 -7.76 -11.73
CA LYS A 168 15.56 -8.99 -12.54
C LYS A 168 15.59 -10.30 -11.74
N VAL A 169 16.15 -10.31 -10.53
CA VAL A 169 16.26 -11.53 -9.71
C VAL A 169 14.92 -11.89 -9.09
N LEU A 170 14.25 -10.92 -8.45
CA LEU A 170 12.92 -11.15 -7.87
C LEU A 170 11.85 -11.27 -8.94
N TYR A 171 12.01 -10.53 -10.05
CA TYR A 171 11.08 -10.59 -11.18
C TYR A 171 11.06 -11.97 -11.84
N LYS A 172 12.18 -12.70 -11.86
CA LYS A 172 12.19 -14.12 -12.28
C LYS A 172 11.31 -15.02 -11.43
N LYS A 173 10.75 -14.54 -10.31
CA LYS A 173 9.80 -15.25 -9.45
C LYS A 173 8.35 -14.79 -9.66
N SER A 174 8.10 -13.82 -10.55
CA SER A 174 6.74 -13.38 -10.87
C SER A 174 5.87 -14.51 -11.40
N TYR A 175 6.47 -15.49 -12.08
CA TYR A 175 5.75 -16.65 -12.64
C TYR A 175 4.99 -17.46 -11.58
N LEU A 176 5.45 -17.42 -10.32
CA LEU A 176 4.78 -18.09 -9.20
C LEU A 176 3.41 -17.47 -8.86
N PHE A 177 3.09 -16.34 -9.47
CA PHE A 177 1.84 -15.65 -9.33
C PHE A 177 1.06 -15.56 -10.65
N ASP A 178 1.50 -16.24 -11.71
CA ASP A 178 0.85 -16.18 -13.04
C ASP A 178 -0.55 -16.81 -13.01
N GLU A 179 -0.80 -17.73 -12.07
CA GLU A 179 -2.12 -18.31 -11.84
C GLU A 179 -3.10 -17.36 -11.13
N LEU A 180 -2.61 -16.24 -10.58
CA LEU A 180 -3.47 -15.22 -10.01
C LEU A 180 -3.98 -14.33 -11.14
N ASP A 181 -5.30 -14.28 -11.32
CA ASP A 181 -5.92 -13.32 -12.23
C ASP A 181 -5.56 -11.89 -11.78
N LYS A 182 -4.87 -11.16 -12.68
CA LYS A 182 -4.30 -9.84 -12.42
C LYS A 182 -4.63 -8.89 -13.56
N PRO A 183 -5.29 -7.77 -13.25
CA PRO A 183 -5.37 -6.65 -14.17
C PRO A 183 -3.98 -6.10 -14.50
N LYS A 184 -3.77 -5.69 -15.76
CA LYS A 184 -2.50 -5.14 -16.29
C LYS A 184 -1.92 -3.98 -15.45
N TYR A 185 -2.77 -3.22 -14.76
CA TYR A 185 -2.35 -2.12 -13.91
C TYR A 185 -1.70 -2.57 -12.59
N GLU A 186 -2.02 -3.77 -12.06
CA GLU A 186 -1.55 -4.22 -10.72
C GLU A 186 -0.03 -4.37 -10.61
N TYR A 187 0.64 -4.47 -11.75
CA TYR A 187 2.08 -4.53 -11.89
C TYR A 187 2.82 -3.36 -11.22
N TYR A 188 2.19 -2.18 -11.18
CA TYR A 188 2.75 -0.98 -10.58
C TYR A 188 2.33 -0.77 -9.10
N TYR A 189 1.50 -1.65 -8.53
CA TYR A 189 0.81 -1.41 -7.24
C TYR A 189 1.28 -2.27 -6.07
N TYR A 190 2.53 -2.76 -6.08
CA TYR A 190 3.12 -3.51 -4.97
C TYR A 190 2.22 -4.65 -4.45
N THR A 191 1.39 -5.22 -5.33
CA THR A 191 0.42 -6.26 -4.97
C THR A 191 1.16 -7.58 -4.75
N ASP A 192 2.16 -7.87 -5.59
CA ASP A 192 3.00 -9.05 -5.48
C ASP A 192 4.26 -8.77 -4.66
N ASN A 193 4.45 -9.59 -3.63
CA ASN A 193 5.54 -9.41 -2.69
C ASN A 193 6.18 -10.74 -2.33
N ILE A 194 7.46 -10.69 -2.03
CA ILE A 194 8.19 -11.76 -1.36
C ILE A 194 8.35 -11.36 0.09
N PHE A 195 7.89 -12.20 1.00
CA PHE A 195 8.11 -12.06 2.42
C PHE A 195 9.11 -13.12 2.86
N THR A 196 10.31 -12.69 3.24
CA THR A 196 11.35 -13.55 3.77
C THR A 196 11.39 -13.43 5.29
N LEU A 197 11.15 -14.53 6.01
CA LEU A 197 11.27 -14.55 7.47
C LEU A 197 12.71 -14.23 7.91
N SER A 198 12.84 -13.49 9.00
CA SER A 198 14.13 -13.21 9.62
C SER A 198 14.87 -14.51 9.98
N PRO A 199 16.21 -14.55 9.89
CA PRO A 199 17.01 -15.70 10.32
C PRO A 199 16.76 -16.14 11.77
N ALA A 200 16.22 -15.26 12.62
CA ALA A 200 15.79 -15.61 13.98
C ALA A 200 14.71 -16.71 14.02
N PHE A 201 13.96 -16.90 12.93
CA PHE A 201 12.91 -17.91 12.81
C PHE A 201 13.32 -19.11 11.96
N ARG A 202 14.60 -19.27 11.62
CA ARG A 202 15.12 -20.29 10.69
C ARG A 202 14.76 -21.74 11.02
N ASP A 203 14.53 -22.06 12.30
CA ASP A 203 14.29 -23.44 12.74
C ASP A 203 12.80 -23.82 12.67
N LEU A 204 11.91 -22.88 12.34
CA LEU A 204 10.51 -23.20 12.07
C LEU A 204 10.41 -24.11 10.85
N SER A 205 9.62 -25.18 10.98
CA SER A 205 9.23 -26.03 9.85
C SER A 205 8.30 -25.30 8.88
N LYS A 206 8.21 -25.78 7.63
CA LYS A 206 7.30 -25.25 6.60
C LYS A 206 5.86 -25.12 7.13
N ALA A 207 5.34 -26.15 7.79
CA ALA A 207 4.00 -26.15 8.37
C ALA A 207 3.81 -25.08 9.47
N GLN A 208 4.84 -24.84 10.31
CA GLN A 208 4.79 -23.79 11.33
C GLN A 208 4.79 -22.40 10.70
N VAL A 209 5.62 -22.16 9.68
CA VAL A 209 5.68 -20.90 8.94
C VAL A 209 4.34 -20.61 8.26
N GLN A 210 3.78 -21.59 7.54
CA GLN A 210 2.47 -21.47 6.90
C GLN A 210 1.39 -21.15 7.93
N THR A 211 1.36 -21.87 9.06
CA THR A 211 0.39 -21.62 10.15
C THR A 211 0.54 -20.22 10.73
N LEU A 212 1.77 -19.76 10.97
CA LEU A 212 2.05 -18.42 11.49
C LEU A 212 1.51 -17.34 10.55
N VAL A 213 1.85 -17.40 9.27
CA VAL A 213 1.45 -16.38 8.29
C VAL A 213 -0.07 -16.38 8.09
N LYS A 214 -0.70 -17.56 7.96
CA LYS A 214 -2.16 -17.67 7.85
C LYS A 214 -2.88 -17.08 9.07
N LYS A 215 -2.35 -17.32 10.28
CA LYS A 215 -2.89 -16.72 11.53
C LYS A 215 -2.77 -15.21 11.57
N ILE A 216 -1.66 -14.64 11.09
CA ILE A 216 -1.49 -13.17 11.01
C ILE A 216 -2.54 -12.58 10.06
N ILE A 217 -2.73 -13.18 8.88
CA ILE A 217 -3.68 -12.71 7.87
C ILE A 217 -5.11 -12.76 8.41
N THR A 218 -5.55 -13.95 8.85
CA THR A 218 -6.92 -14.16 9.33
C THR A 218 -7.23 -13.41 10.63
N GLY A 219 -6.24 -13.29 11.53
CA GLY A 219 -6.34 -12.48 12.75
C GLY A 219 -6.49 -10.98 12.50
N ASN A 220 -6.17 -10.50 11.29
CA ASN A 220 -6.39 -9.13 10.84
C ASN A 220 -7.52 -9.03 9.80
N ASN A 221 -8.47 -9.98 9.81
CA ASN A 221 -9.65 -10.01 8.93
C ASN A 221 -9.32 -10.10 7.43
N GLY A 222 -8.13 -10.60 7.08
CA GLY A 222 -7.82 -10.97 5.69
C GLY A 222 -8.49 -12.28 5.30
N THR A 223 -9.01 -12.33 4.08
CA THR A 223 -9.57 -13.56 3.48
C THR A 223 -8.55 -14.12 2.51
N ILE A 224 -8.13 -15.37 2.72
CA ILE A 224 -7.23 -16.07 1.80
C ILE A 224 -8.09 -16.68 0.70
N ASN A 225 -7.87 -16.24 -0.54
CA ASN A 225 -8.64 -16.68 -1.70
C ASN A 225 -7.90 -17.70 -2.55
N TYR A 226 -6.58 -17.78 -2.37
CA TYR A 226 -5.72 -18.72 -3.07
C TYR A 226 -4.55 -19.11 -2.18
N GLU A 227 -4.21 -20.40 -2.22
CA GLU A 227 -3.00 -20.94 -1.64
C GLU A 227 -2.40 -22.01 -2.56
N ALA A 228 -1.08 -21.97 -2.72
CA ALA A 228 -0.34 -23.03 -3.39
C ALA A 228 0.98 -23.29 -2.67
N ASP A 229 1.25 -24.57 -2.43
CA ASP A 229 2.56 -25.02 -2.01
C ASP A 229 3.55 -24.89 -3.17
N ILE A 230 4.79 -24.54 -2.85
CA ILE A 230 5.91 -24.64 -3.79
C ILE A 230 6.69 -25.89 -3.44
N ASP A 231 6.84 -26.77 -4.44
CA ASP A 231 7.68 -27.96 -4.41
C ASP A 231 9.15 -27.63 -4.74
#